data_AF-A0A258EYC3-F1
#
_entry.id   AF-A0A258EYC3-F1
#
_cell.length_a   1.000
_cell.length_b   1.000
_cell.length_c   1.000
_cell.angle_alpha   90.00
_cell.angle_beta   90.00
_cell.angle_gamma   90.00
#
_symmetry.space_group_name_H-M   'P 1'
#
loop_
_entity.id
_entity.type
_entity.pdbx_description
1 polymer ?
#
loop_
_entity_poly.entity_id
_entity_poly.type
_entity_poly.pdbx_seq_one_letter_code
_entity_poly.pdbx_strand_id
1 'polypeptide(L)' 'MADHDTKHEHGSMDIRSHEKTFAGFVRMAVWAVAISMLVLIFLALANA' A
#
# COMPACT_ATOMS: atom_id res chain seq x y z
N MET A 1 31.50 27.16 10.25
CA MET A 1 30.79 25.88 10.05
C MET A 1 30.27 25.46 11.41
N ALA A 2 28.96 25.40 11.61
CA ALA A 2 28.39 24.78 12.81
C ALA A 2 28.21 23.30 12.50
N ASP A 3 28.93 22.45 13.22
CA ASP A 3 28.91 21.00 13.06
C ASP A 3 27.58 20.44 13.58
N HIS A 4 26.63 20.23 12.65
CA HIS A 4 25.36 19.58 12.94
C HIS A 4 25.56 18.05 12.92
N ASP A 5 26.22 17.52 13.96
CA ASP A 5 26.33 16.07 14.20
C ASP A 5 24.98 15.50 14.63
N THR A 6 24.05 15.44 13.68
CA THR A 6 22.83 14.65 13.83
C THR A 6 23.21 13.20 13.62
N LYS A 7 23.68 12.54 14.68
CA LYS A 7 24.03 11.11 14.64
C LYS A 7 22.74 10.30 14.45
N HIS A 8 22.43 9.94 13.21
CA HIS A 8 21.24 9.16 12.88
C HIS A 8 21.51 7.68 13.21
N GLU A 9 20.71 7.09 14.11
CA GLU A 9 20.77 5.65 14.39
C GLU A 9 19.95 4.88 13.36
N HIS A 10 20.64 4.06 12.56
CA HIS A 10 19.99 3.22 11.57
C HIS A 10 18.98 2.26 12.22
N GLY A 11 17.76 2.20 11.68
CA GLY A 11 16.69 1.33 12.18
C GLY A 11 15.90 1.88 13.37
N SER A 12 16.29 3.02 13.94
CA SER A 12 15.57 3.67 15.06
C SER A 12 14.46 4.64 14.58
N MET A 13 14.28 4.77 13.26
CA MET A 13 13.28 5.67 12.68
C MET A 13 11.86 5.17 12.95
N ASP A 14 10.96 6.06 13.38
CA ASP A 14 9.53 5.74 13.51
C ASP A 14 8.91 5.43 12.13
N ILE A 15 8.39 4.21 11.98
CA ILE A 15 7.78 3.71 10.75
C ILE A 15 6.26 3.62 10.78
N ARG A 16 5.57 4.13 11.82
CA ARG A 16 4.10 4.02 11.95
C ARG A 16 3.34 4.50 10.70
N SER A 17 3.83 5.55 10.06
CA SER A 17 3.25 6.07 8.79
C SER A 17 3.39 5.06 7.64
N HIS A 18 4.56 4.41 7.52
CA HIS A 18 4.81 3.40 6.49
C HIS A 18 3.95 2.16 6.71
N GLU A 19 3.81 1.69 7.96
CA GLU A 19 2.94 0.56 8.31
C GLU A 19 1.48 0.84 7.94
N LYS A 20 0.97 2.03 8.30
CA LYS A 20 -0.39 2.45 7.96
C LYS A 20 -0.60 2.53 6.45
N THR A 21 0.40 3.02 5.73
CA THR A 21 0.38 3.10 4.26
C THR A 21 0.35 1.71 3.64
N PHE A 22 1.16 0.78 4.14
CA PHE A 22 1.17 -0.61 3.69
C PHE A 22 -0.18 -1.31 3.93
N ALA A 23 -0.76 -1.13 5.13
CA ALA A 23 -2.10 -1.66 5.42
C ALA A 23 -3.16 -1.09 4.46
N GLY A 24 -3.08 0.20 4.15
CA GLY A 24 -3.92 0.85 3.14
C GLY A 24 -3.71 0.26 1.75
N PHE A 25 -2.46 0.07 1.33
CA PHE A 25 -2.09 -0.53 0.05
C PHE A 25 -2.66 -1.94 -0.10
N VAL A 26 -2.49 -2.81 0.90
CA VAL A 26 -3.02 -4.18 0.86
C VAL A 26 -4.54 -4.17 0.72
N ARG A 27 -5.24 -3.31 1.48
CA ARG A 27 -6.69 -3.16 1.35
C ARG A 27 -7.07 -2.71 -0.06
N MET A 28 -6.38 -1.73 -0.65
CA MET A 28 -6.64 -1.29 -2.02
C MET A 28 -6.40 -2.42 -3.03
N ALA A 29 -5.34 -3.20 -2.88
CA ALA A 29 -5.03 -4.33 -3.75
C ALA A 29 -6.12 -5.41 -3.72
N VAL A 30 -6.66 -5.73 -2.53
CA VAL A 30 -7.78 -6.66 -2.40
C VAL A 30 -9.01 -6.15 -3.15
N TRP A 31 -9.35 -4.86 -3.00
CA TRP A 31 -10.47 -4.25 -3.72
C TRP A 31 -10.26 -4.24 -5.23
N ALA A 32 -9.04 -3.96 -5.69
CA ALA A 32 -8.71 -3.99 -7.11
C ALA A 32 -8.94 -5.38 -7.71
N VAL A 33 -8.42 -6.43 -7.05
CA VAL A 33 -8.63 -7.82 -7.50
C VAL A 33 -10.11 -8.21 -7.47
N ALA A 34 -10.83 -7.88 -6.41
CA ALA A 34 -12.25 -8.20 -6.28
C ALA A 34 -13.08 -7.52 -7.39
N ILE A 35 -12.84 -6.24 -7.67
CA ILE A 35 -13.53 -5.50 -8.73
C ILE A 35 -13.17 -6.07 -10.10
N SER A 36 -11.89 -6.37 -10.36
CA SER A 36 -11.48 -7.00 -11.62
C SER A 36 -12.19 -8.34 -11.84
N MET A 37 -12.29 -9.19 -10.82
CA MET A 37 -13.04 -10.45 -10.93
C MET A 37 -14.53 -10.23 -11.17
N LEU A 38 -15.16 -9.29 -10.45
CA LEU A 38 -16.57 -8.95 -10.64
C LEU A 38 -16.85 -8.48 -12.06
N VAL A 39 -15.99 -7.63 -12.62
CA VAL A 39 -16.12 -7.15 -14.01
C VAL A 39 -15.96 -8.30 -14.99
N LEU A 40 -14.97 -9.19 -14.80
CA LEU A 40 -14.77 -10.34 -15.68
C LEU A 40 -15.95 -11.31 -15.65
N ILE A 41 -16.50 -11.60 -14.47
CA ILE A 41 -17.68 -12.45 -14.32
C ILE A 41 -18.89 -11.79 -14.98
N PHE A 42 -19.10 -10.49 -14.74
CA PHE A 42 -20.19 -9.74 -15.35
C PHE A 42 -20.09 -9.76 -16.88
N LEU A 43 -18.90 -9.49 -17.44
CA LEU A 43 -18.66 -9.54 -18.87
C LEU A 43 -18.93 -10.93 -19.43
N ALA A 44 -18.49 -11.98 -18.74
CA ALA A 44 -18.74 -13.36 -19.15
C ALA A 44 -20.23 -13.69 -19.16
N LEU A 45 -21.02 -13.21 -18.20
CA LEU A 45 -22.46 -13.47 -18.15
C LEU A 45 -23.27 -12.62 -19.14
N ALA A 46 -22.87 -11.35 -19.34
CA ALA A 46 -23.57 -10.41 -20.19
C ALA A 46 -23.23 -10.57 -21.68
N ASN A 47 -22.05 -11.13 -21.99
CA ASN A 47 -21.56 -11.41 -23.34
C ASN A 47 -21.29 -12.92 -23.54
N ALA A 48 -21.97 -13.79 -22.77
CA ALA A 48 -22.07 -15.21 -23.06
C ALA A 48 -22.90 -15.46 -24.32
#